data_AF-A0A0S8DIH0-F1
#
_entry.id   AF-A0A0S8DIH0-F1
#
_cell.length_a   1.000
_cell.length_b   1.000
_cell.length_c   1.000
_cell.angle_alpha   90.00
_cell.angle_beta   90.00
_cell.angle_gamma   90.00
#
_symmetry.space_group_name_H-M   'P 1'
#
loop_
_entity.id
_entity.type
_entity.pdbx_description
1 polymer ?
#
loop_
_entity_poly.entity_id
_entity_poly.type
_entity_poly.pdbx_seq_one_letter_code
_entity_poly.pdbx_strand_id
1 'polypeptide(L)'
;MKFERTDLAPLRSPIAALIVSLVLSVLLINYSGEKRSTNAQRMLEVSAQADASKKRYQDSDLEKEIITQYLPQYRELEQRGFIGSENRINWIDALRIADQQVGNFGVQYQLSAQGPYKGVLSNDPIASRLRRSTMDIRFSVV
;
A
#
# COMPACT_ATOMS: atom_id res chain seq x y z
N MET A 1 28.74 74.48 35.67
CA MET A 1 28.27 74.89 34.33
C MET A 1 26.76 74.75 34.31
N LYS A 2 26.01 75.85 34.12
CA LYS A 2 24.54 75.86 34.12
C LYS A 2 24.06 75.48 32.72
N PHE A 3 23.36 74.35 32.61
CA PHE A 3 22.68 73.97 31.38
C PHE A 3 21.41 74.82 31.26
N GLU A 4 21.46 75.89 30.46
CA GLU A 4 20.28 76.66 30.13
C GLU A 4 19.31 75.81 29.27
N ARG A 5 18.02 75.90 29.59
CA ARG A 5 16.96 75.12 28.92
C ARG A 5 16.80 75.45 27.42
N THR A 6 17.44 76.53 26.97
CA THR A 6 17.39 77.07 25.61
C THR A 6 18.33 76.32 24.64
N ASP A 7 19.41 75.71 25.14
CA ASP A 7 20.40 74.99 24.32
C ASP A 7 19.98 73.54 23.99
N LEU A 8 18.88 73.09 24.61
CA LEU A 8 18.26 71.79 24.37
C LEU A 8 17.26 71.81 23.20
N ALA A 9 16.89 73.00 22.68
CA ALA A 9 15.97 73.14 21.56
C ALA A 9 16.52 72.58 20.22
N PRO A 10 17.77 72.87 19.81
CA PRO A 10 18.33 72.33 18.56
C PRO A 10 18.74 70.85 18.66
N LEU A 11 18.91 70.31 19.88
CA LEU A 11 19.30 68.91 20.09
C LEU A 11 18.10 67.93 20.05
N ARG A 12 16.86 68.45 20.12
CA ARG A 12 15.63 67.62 20.07
C ARG A 12 15.41 66.97 18.72
N SER A 13 15.73 67.66 17.61
CA SER A 13 15.53 67.13 16.26
C SER A 13 16.45 65.95 15.92
N PRO A 14 17.78 65.96 16.18
CA PRO A 14 18.61 64.80 15.94
C PRO A 14 18.27 63.63 16.88
N ILE A 15 17.91 63.91 18.14
CA ILE A 15 17.47 62.87 19.08
C ILE A 15 16.16 62.21 18.60
N ALA A 16 15.19 63.01 18.12
CA ALA A 16 13.97 62.48 17.55
C ALA A 16 14.22 61.64 16.29
N ALA A 17 15.11 62.10 15.39
CA ALA A 17 15.48 61.35 14.19
C ALA A 17 16.13 60.00 14.54
N LEU A 18 16.99 59.97 15.56
CA LEU A 18 17.64 58.75 16.03
C LEU A 18 16.62 57.76 16.63
N ILE A 19 15.69 58.24 17.45
CA ILE A 19 14.62 57.41 18.01
C ILE A 19 13.75 56.82 16.90
N VAL A 20 13.38 57.63 15.89
CA VAL A 20 12.58 57.16 14.75
C VAL A 20 13.32 56.10 13.94
N SER A 21 14.61 56.31 13.65
CA SER A 21 15.48 55.32 12.99
C SER A 21 15.56 54.00 13.77
N LEU A 22 15.66 54.08 15.09
CA LEU A 22 15.79 52.92 15.96
C LEU A 22 14.48 52.13 16.02
N VAL A 23 13.35 52.83 16.13
CA VAL A 23 12.00 52.23 16.07
C VAL A 23 11.76 51.56 14.71
N LEU A 24 12.11 52.22 13.60
CA LEU A 24 11.98 51.65 12.26
C LEU A 24 12.83 50.37 12.09
N SER A 25 14.05 50.38 12.63
CA SER A 25 14.93 49.20 12.58
C SER A 25 14.36 48.02 13.36
N VAL A 26 13.82 48.28 14.56
CA VAL A 26 13.19 47.25 15.40
C VAL A 26 11.91 46.69 14.74
N LEU A 27 11.11 47.55 14.10
CA LEU A 27 9.91 47.13 13.36
C LEU A 27 10.26 46.23 12.16
N LEU A 28 11.29 46.58 11.39
CA LEU A 28 11.75 45.79 10.24
C LEU A 28 12.28 44.41 10.64
N ILE A 29 13.01 44.33 11.75
CA ILE A 29 13.56 43.06 12.25
C ILE A 29 12.43 42.14 12.74
N ASN A 30 11.44 42.67 13.45
CA ASN A 30 10.29 41.89 13.90
C ASN A 30 9.47 41.34 12.72
N TYR A 31 9.27 42.14 11.67
CA TYR A 31 8.57 41.68 10.45
C TYR A 31 9.33 40.57 9.69
N SER A 32 10.66 40.52 9.84
CA SER A 32 11.51 39.52 9.16
C SER A 32 11.56 38.16 9.86
N GLY A 33 11.15 38.08 11.14
CA GLY A 33 11.28 36.87 11.97
C GLY A 33 10.31 35.74 11.62
N GLU A 34 9.09 36.05 11.19
CA GLU A 34 8.02 35.06 10.99
C GLU A 34 8.21 34.18 9.75
N LYS A 35 9.04 34.60 8.78
CA LYS A 35 9.19 33.89 7.50
C LYS A 35 10.14 32.69 7.55
N ARG A 36 10.95 32.53 8.61
CA ARG A 36 11.95 31.46 8.68
C ARG A 36 11.36 30.12 9.16
N SER A 37 10.41 30.13 10.08
CA SER A 37 9.77 28.90 10.59
C SER A 37 8.78 28.32 9.57
N THR A 38 8.04 29.17 8.85
CA THR A 38 7.07 28.72 7.84
C THR A 38 7.74 28.06 6.64
N ASN A 39 8.95 28.50 6.26
CA ASN A 39 9.68 27.90 5.14
C ASN A 39 10.14 26.47 5.46
N ALA A 40 10.60 26.23 6.69
CA ALA A 40 11.00 24.88 7.12
C ALA A 40 9.80 23.91 7.14
N GLN A 41 8.63 24.38 7.63
CA GLN A 41 7.41 23.59 7.64
C GLN A 41 6.91 23.29 6.21
N ARG A 42 6.90 24.30 5.33
CA ARG A 42 6.54 24.10 3.91
C ARG A 42 7.48 23.14 3.19
N MET A 43 8.78 23.16 3.49
CA MET A 43 9.73 22.20 2.92
C MET A 43 9.44 20.76 3.37
N LEU A 44 9.11 20.56 4.65
CA LEU A 44 8.76 19.23 5.18
C LEU A 44 7.45 18.71 4.58
N GLU A 45 6.46 19.57 4.41
CA GLU A 45 5.18 19.19 3.78
C GLU A 45 5.37 18.82 2.30
N VAL A 46 6.14 19.60 1.56
CA VAL A 46 6.43 19.33 0.15
C VAL A 46 7.26 18.05 -0.02
N SER A 47 8.26 17.81 0.85
CA SER A 47 9.05 16.58 0.81
C SER A 47 8.20 15.35 1.13
N ALA A 48 7.35 15.43 2.16
CA ALA A 48 6.45 14.34 2.52
C ALA A 48 5.47 13.98 1.39
N GLN A 49 4.96 14.99 0.67
CA GLN A 49 4.08 14.78 -0.47
C GLN A 49 4.82 14.16 -1.68
N ALA A 50 6.06 14.58 -1.93
CA ALA A 50 6.91 13.99 -2.96
C ALA A 50 7.27 12.53 -2.65
N ASP A 51 7.65 12.24 -1.41
CA ASP A 51 7.98 10.88 -0.96
C ASP A 51 6.77 9.95 -1.03
N ALA A 52 5.58 10.43 -0.61
CA ALA A 52 4.34 9.66 -0.73
C ALA A 52 3.99 9.35 -2.20
N SER A 53 4.23 10.27 -3.11
CA SER A 53 4.00 10.06 -4.55
C SER A 53 5.00 9.08 -5.15
N LYS A 54 6.28 9.20 -4.79
CA LYS A 54 7.34 8.28 -5.19
C LYS A 54 7.06 6.86 -4.72
N LYS A 55 6.64 6.69 -3.46
CA LYS A 55 6.30 5.40 -2.90
C LYS A 55 5.16 4.73 -3.66
N ARG A 56 4.06 5.45 -3.94
CA ARG A 56 2.96 4.93 -4.74
C ARG A 56 3.40 4.46 -6.12
N TYR A 57 4.28 5.21 -6.77
CA TYR A 57 4.80 4.86 -8.09
C TYR A 57 5.63 3.57 -8.04
N GLN A 58 6.54 3.46 -7.06
CA GLN A 58 7.34 2.26 -6.84
C GLN A 58 6.48 1.04 -6.50
N ASP A 59 5.47 1.21 -5.66
CA ASP A 59 4.53 0.14 -5.30
C ASP A 59 3.74 -0.33 -6.54
N SER A 60 3.30 0.59 -7.40
CA SER A 60 2.62 0.25 -8.66
C SER A 60 3.52 -0.46 -9.67
N ASP A 61 4.79 -0.07 -9.77
CA ASP A 61 5.76 -0.74 -10.65
C ASP A 61 6.00 -2.18 -10.19
N LEU A 62 6.14 -2.38 -8.87
CA LEU A 62 6.32 -3.71 -8.28
C LEU A 62 5.07 -4.59 -8.48
N GLU A 63 3.87 -4.05 -8.28
CA GLU A 63 2.63 -4.76 -8.57
C GLU A 63 2.54 -5.17 -10.04
N LYS A 64 2.88 -4.26 -10.96
CA LYS A 64 2.87 -4.53 -12.40
C LYS A 64 3.90 -5.61 -12.77
N GLU A 65 5.08 -5.59 -12.17
CA GLU A 65 6.11 -6.60 -12.39
C GLU A 65 5.61 -7.98 -11.94
N ILE A 66 5.05 -8.08 -10.73
CA ILE A 66 4.46 -9.32 -10.20
C ILE A 66 3.35 -9.83 -11.14
N ILE A 67 2.41 -8.98 -11.55
CA ILE A 67 1.34 -9.39 -12.46
C ILE A 67 1.94 -9.87 -13.78
N THR A 68 2.87 -9.13 -14.37
CA THR A 68 3.49 -9.51 -15.65
C THR A 68 4.23 -10.84 -15.54
N GLN A 69 4.92 -11.09 -14.42
CA GLN A 69 5.70 -12.29 -14.19
C GLN A 69 4.85 -13.53 -13.91
N TYR A 70 3.74 -13.41 -13.19
CA TYR A 70 2.95 -14.55 -12.68
C TYR A 70 1.59 -14.78 -13.38
N LEU A 71 1.07 -13.78 -14.09
CA LEU A 71 -0.21 -13.89 -14.81
C LEU A 71 -0.20 -14.99 -15.90
N PRO A 72 0.88 -15.19 -16.68
CA PRO A 72 0.90 -16.26 -17.67
C PRO A 72 0.75 -17.66 -17.05
N GLN A 73 1.50 -17.96 -15.98
CA GLN A 73 1.42 -19.24 -15.29
C GLN A 73 0.06 -19.42 -14.61
N TYR A 74 -0.50 -18.36 -14.03
CA TYR A 74 -1.86 -18.39 -13.50
C TYR A 74 -2.88 -18.79 -14.59
N ARG A 75 -2.84 -18.12 -15.75
CA ARG A 75 -3.75 -18.43 -16.87
C ARG A 75 -3.55 -19.84 -17.42
N GLU A 76 -2.32 -20.32 -17.46
CA GLU A 76 -2.03 -21.69 -17.87
C GLU A 76 -2.66 -22.72 -16.91
N LEU A 77 -2.54 -22.51 -15.61
CA LEU A 77 -3.16 -23.36 -14.60
C LEU A 77 -4.70 -23.28 -14.66
N GLU A 78 -5.26 -22.10 -14.96
CA GLU A 78 -6.69 -21.89 -15.14
C GLU A 78 -7.21 -22.61 -16.40
N GLN A 79 -6.50 -22.51 -17.53
CA GLN A 79 -6.85 -23.22 -18.78
C GLN A 79 -6.79 -24.74 -18.63
N ARG A 80 -5.83 -25.24 -17.83
CA ARG A 80 -5.75 -26.67 -17.48
C ARG A 80 -6.86 -27.10 -16.50
N GLY A 81 -7.68 -26.17 -16.03
CA GLY A 81 -8.75 -26.42 -15.08
C GLY A 81 -8.26 -26.79 -13.68
N PHE A 82 -6.97 -26.56 -13.37
CA PHE A 82 -6.37 -26.86 -12.07
C PHE A 82 -6.74 -25.82 -11.00
N ILE A 83 -6.90 -24.55 -11.42
CA ILE A 83 -7.39 -23.44 -10.61
C ILE A 83 -8.55 -22.74 -11.32
N GLY A 84 -9.28 -21.86 -10.62
CA GLY A 84 -10.41 -21.11 -11.18
C GLY A 84 -11.77 -21.63 -10.71
N SER A 85 -12.82 -21.45 -11.53
CA SER A 85 -14.17 -21.91 -11.21
C SER A 85 -14.18 -23.42 -10.94
N GLU A 86 -14.82 -23.81 -9.85
CA GLU A 86 -14.71 -25.16 -9.33
C GLU A 86 -15.29 -26.22 -10.28
N ASN A 87 -14.39 -27.01 -10.89
CA ASN A 87 -14.70 -28.00 -11.92
C ASN A 87 -14.97 -29.41 -11.38
N ARG A 88 -15.45 -29.54 -10.14
CA ARG A 88 -15.68 -30.85 -9.46
C ARG A 88 -16.52 -31.82 -10.31
N ILE A 89 -17.59 -31.33 -10.92
CA ILE A 89 -18.48 -32.14 -11.76
C ILE A 89 -17.74 -32.57 -13.04
N ASN A 90 -17.04 -31.64 -13.68
CA ASN A 90 -16.28 -31.90 -14.90
C ASN A 90 -15.20 -32.98 -14.68
N TRP A 91 -14.56 -33.02 -13.52
CA TRP A 91 -13.57 -34.07 -13.21
C TRP A 91 -14.22 -35.44 -12.96
N ILE A 92 -15.37 -35.48 -12.29
CA ILE A 92 -16.13 -36.73 -12.11
C ILE A 92 -16.61 -37.26 -13.46
N ASP A 93 -17.10 -36.38 -14.34
CA ASP A 93 -17.57 -36.74 -15.66
C ASP A 93 -16.42 -37.20 -16.56
N ALA A 94 -15.27 -36.50 -16.52
CA ALA A 94 -14.06 -36.93 -17.22
C ALA A 94 -13.58 -38.32 -16.74
N LEU A 95 -13.63 -38.59 -15.43
CA LEU A 95 -13.28 -39.90 -14.88
C LEU A 95 -14.26 -40.99 -15.31
N ARG A 96 -15.56 -40.68 -15.38
CA ARG A 96 -16.59 -41.60 -15.89
C ARG A 96 -16.37 -41.93 -17.36
N ILE A 97 -16.05 -40.93 -18.18
CA ILE A 97 -15.73 -41.12 -19.61
C ILE A 97 -14.47 -41.97 -19.76
N ALA A 98 -13.43 -41.72 -18.97
CA ALA A 98 -12.21 -42.52 -18.98
C ALA A 98 -12.47 -43.98 -18.59
N ASP A 99 -13.29 -44.25 -17.57
CA ASP A 99 -13.67 -45.62 -17.17
C ASP A 99 -14.44 -46.34 -18.28
N GLN A 100 -15.35 -45.65 -18.97
CA GLN A 100 -16.08 -46.19 -20.11
C GLN A 100 -15.16 -46.53 -21.31
N GLN A 101 -14.13 -45.73 -21.56
CA GLN A 101 -13.21 -45.93 -22.69
C GLN A 101 -12.22 -47.08 -22.45
N VAL A 102 -11.79 -47.30 -21.21
CA VAL A 102 -10.78 -48.31 -20.86
C VAL A 102 -11.42 -49.67 -20.55
N GLY A 103 -12.75 -49.77 -20.58
CA GLY A 103 -13.48 -51.02 -20.40
C GLY A 103 -13.85 -51.30 -18.94
N ASN A 104 -14.61 -50.39 -18.33
CA ASN A 104 -15.37 -50.58 -17.09
C ASN A 104 -14.60 -51.32 -15.99
N PHE A 105 -13.48 -50.75 -15.52
CA PHE A 105 -12.65 -51.31 -14.45
C PHE A 105 -13.30 -51.18 -13.05
N GLY A 106 -14.64 -51.09 -12.98
CA GLY A 106 -15.38 -51.02 -11.72
C GLY A 106 -14.90 -49.91 -10.79
N VAL A 107 -14.57 -48.72 -11.33
CA VAL A 107 -14.04 -47.63 -10.52
C VAL A 107 -15.16 -47.00 -9.69
N GLN A 108 -15.14 -47.22 -8.37
CA GLN A 108 -16.06 -46.57 -7.43
C GLN A 108 -15.40 -45.32 -6.87
N TYR A 109 -16.03 -44.17 -7.05
CA TYR A 109 -15.57 -42.89 -6.51
C TYR A 109 -16.59 -42.32 -5.52
N GLN A 110 -16.10 -41.81 -4.39
CA GLN A 110 -16.89 -41.07 -3.41
C GLN A 110 -16.23 -39.72 -3.15
N LEU A 111 -16.96 -38.63 -3.41
CA LEU A 111 -16.51 -37.28 -3.09
C LEU A 111 -17.18 -36.81 -1.80
N SER A 112 -16.38 -36.40 -0.82
CA SER A 112 -16.88 -35.89 0.46
C SER A 112 -17.32 -34.43 0.37
N ALA A 113 -18.22 -34.01 1.27
CA ALA A 113 -18.61 -32.60 1.39
C ALA A 113 -17.39 -31.72 1.71
N GLN A 114 -17.39 -30.49 1.20
CA GLN A 114 -16.29 -29.56 1.43
C GLN A 114 -16.23 -29.12 2.90
N GLY A 115 -15.07 -29.31 3.53
CA GLY A 115 -14.76 -28.83 4.87
C GLY A 115 -13.70 -27.72 4.87
N PRO A 116 -13.55 -27.01 5.99
CA PRO A 116 -12.45 -26.08 6.19
C PRO A 116 -11.11 -26.84 6.18
N TYR A 117 -10.11 -26.29 5.50
CA TYR A 117 -8.77 -26.88 5.46
C TYR A 117 -8.02 -26.62 6.77
N LYS A 118 -7.67 -27.70 7.49
CA LYS A 118 -6.92 -27.67 8.77
C LYS A 118 -5.53 -28.29 8.60
N GLY A 119 -4.72 -27.75 7.68
CA GLY A 119 -3.38 -28.27 7.37
C GLY A 119 -2.22 -27.39 7.83
N VAL A 120 -1.00 -27.64 7.35
CA VAL A 120 0.24 -26.95 7.78
C VAL A 120 0.19 -25.42 7.61
N LEU A 121 -0.71 -24.92 6.75
CA LEU A 121 -0.94 -23.49 6.55
C LEU A 121 -1.84 -22.85 7.61
N SER A 122 -2.32 -23.58 8.64
CA SER A 122 -3.36 -23.12 9.59
C SER A 122 -3.08 -21.81 10.34
N ASN A 123 -1.83 -21.32 10.38
CA ASN A 123 -1.47 -20.04 10.99
C ASN A 123 -1.48 -18.84 10.01
N ASP A 124 -1.74 -19.07 8.73
CA ASP A 124 -1.89 -18.02 7.72
C ASP A 124 -3.36 -17.55 7.67
N PRO A 125 -3.65 -16.23 7.71
CA PRO A 125 -4.99 -15.69 7.50
C PRO A 125 -5.69 -16.25 6.24
N ILE A 126 -4.93 -16.56 5.19
CA ILE A 126 -5.45 -17.14 3.93
C ILE A 126 -5.98 -18.56 4.16
N ALA A 127 -5.37 -19.33 5.07
CA ALA A 127 -5.77 -20.71 5.31
C ALA A 127 -7.18 -20.84 5.89
N SER A 128 -7.68 -19.80 6.57
CA SER A 128 -9.07 -19.74 7.06
C SER A 128 -10.12 -19.74 5.94
N ARG A 129 -9.74 -19.34 4.72
CA ARG A 129 -10.63 -19.31 3.54
C ARG A 129 -10.48 -20.53 2.65
N LEU A 130 -9.48 -21.38 2.89
CA LEU A 130 -9.25 -22.57 2.09
C LEU A 130 -10.29 -23.66 2.43
N ARG A 131 -10.95 -24.16 1.39
CA ARG A 131 -11.85 -25.31 1.48
C ARG A 131 -11.18 -26.53 0.87
N ARG A 132 -11.42 -27.70 1.45
CA ARG A 132 -10.95 -28.99 0.93
C ARG A 132 -12.13 -29.94 0.80
N SER A 133 -12.08 -30.77 -0.24
CA SER A 133 -12.87 -31.99 -0.34
C SER A 133 -11.91 -33.17 -0.53
N THR A 134 -12.23 -34.30 0.09
CA THR A 134 -11.47 -35.55 -0.07
C THR A 134 -12.22 -36.44 -1.07
N MET A 135 -11.47 -36.99 -2.03
CA MET A 135 -11.98 -37.94 -3.02
C MET A 135 -11.38 -39.30 -2.74
N ASP A 136 -12.23 -40.29 -2.48
CA ASP A 136 -11.84 -41.69 -2.34
C ASP A 136 -12.11 -42.41 -3.65
N ILE A 137 -11.09 -43.06 -4.20
CA ILE A 137 -11.16 -43.82 -5.44
C ILE A 137 -10.84 -45.28 -5.11
N ARG A 138 -11.76 -46.18 -5.42
CA ARG A 138 -11.58 -47.62 -5.29
C ARG A 138 -11.64 -48.25 -6.66
N PHE A 139 -10.61 -49.02 -6.98
CA PHE A 139 -10.55 -49.84 -8.19
C PHE A 139 -10.97 -51.26 -7.83
N SER A 140 -11.99 -51.81 -8.49
CA SER A 140 -12.32 -53.22 -8.36
C SER A 140 -12.06 -53.92 -9.69
N VAL A 141 -10.99 -54.72 -9.73
CA VAL A 141 -10.75 -55.62 -10.85
C VAL A 141 -11.71 -56.81 -10.66
N VAL A 142 -12.60 -57.00 -11.63
CA VAL A 142 -13.46 -58.20 -11.73
C VAL A 142 -12.67 -59.32 -12.38
#